data_AF-A0AAE3IST8-F1
#
_entry.id   AF-A0AAE3IST8-F1
#
_cell.length_a   1.000
_cell.length_b   1.000
_cell.length_c   1.000
_cell.angle_alpha   90.00
_cell.angle_beta   90.00
_cell.angle_gamma   90.00
#
_symmetry.space_group_name_H-M   'P 1'
#
loop_
_entity.id
_entity.type
_entity.pdbx_description
1 polymer ?
#
loop_
_entity_poly.entity_id
_entity_poly.type
_entity_poly.pdbx_seq_one_letter_code
_entity_poly.pdbx_strand_id
1 'polypeptide(L)'
;MKEIKNLQGKEIDYKNFSHILIAVSTFLYIGILIKGNDQSLQETLLMIVTTLVFIGFAYIFRYFSVQCHRKLVELEAEENHHLQ
;
A
#
# COMPACT_ATOMS: atom_id res chain seq x y z
N MET A 1 7.39 -21.05 -14.45
CA MET A 1 6.21 -21.41 -13.59
C MET A 1 6.30 -21.08 -12.08
N LYS A 2 7.22 -21.64 -11.25
CA LYS A 2 7.22 -21.39 -9.79
C LYS A 2 7.53 -19.93 -9.41
N GLU A 3 8.47 -19.32 -10.11
CA GLU A 3 8.90 -17.92 -9.88
C GLU A 3 7.77 -16.91 -10.15
N ILE A 4 7.09 -17.03 -11.30
CA ILE A 4 5.98 -16.15 -11.72
C ILE A 4 4.82 -16.23 -10.71
N LYS A 5 4.43 -17.43 -10.27
CA LYS A 5 3.39 -17.59 -9.25
C LYS A 5 3.75 -16.92 -7.91
N ASN A 6 5.03 -16.96 -7.52
CA ASN A 6 5.50 -16.33 -6.28
C ASN A 6 5.47 -14.80 -6.39
N LEU A 7 5.91 -14.26 -7.52
CA LEU A 7 5.84 -12.83 -7.82
C LEU A 7 4.39 -12.31 -7.89
N GLN A 8 3.47 -13.07 -8.49
CA GLN A 8 2.04 -12.75 -8.54
C GLN A 8 1.42 -12.71 -7.13
N GLY A 9 1.74 -13.70 -6.28
CA GLY A 9 1.32 -13.70 -4.88
C GLY A 9 1.79 -12.45 -4.14
N LYS A 10 3.06 -12.10 -4.31
CA LYS A 10 3.66 -10.91 -3.69
C LYS A 10 3.05 -9.59 -4.18
N GLU A 11 2.66 -9.51 -5.46
CA GLU A 11 1.94 -8.35 -6.01
C GLU A 11 0.57 -8.16 -5.34
N ILE A 12 -0.20 -9.24 -5.20
CA ILE A 12 -1.51 -9.26 -4.55
C ILE A 12 -1.37 -8.82 -3.08
N ASP A 13 -0.37 -9.33 -2.38
CA ASP A 13 -0.10 -8.94 -1.00
C ASP A 13 0.17 -7.43 -0.88
N TYR A 14 1.03 -6.87 -1.73
CA TYR A 14 1.30 -5.43 -1.71
C TYR A 14 0.06 -4.57 -2.03
N LYS A 15 -0.83 -5.03 -2.94
CA LYS A 15 -2.11 -4.36 -3.20
C LYS A 15 -3.01 -4.38 -1.96
N ASN A 16 -3.13 -5.54 -1.32
CA ASN A 16 -3.96 -5.73 -0.13
C ASN A 16 -3.45 -4.89 1.04
N PHE A 17 -2.13 -4.89 1.30
CA PHE A 17 -1.54 -4.04 2.34
C PHE A 17 -1.77 -2.56 2.09
N SER A 18 -1.61 -2.10 0.85
CA SER A 18 -1.91 -0.71 0.49
C SER A 18 -3.36 -0.35 0.78
N HIS A 19 -4.31 -1.22 0.40
CA HIS A 19 -5.73 -1.01 0.65
C HIS A 19 -6.06 -0.94 2.14
N ILE A 20 -5.50 -1.86 2.94
CA ILE A 20 -5.69 -1.92 4.39
C ILE A 20 -5.11 -0.67 5.05
N LEU A 21 -3.90 -0.23 4.68
CA LEU A 21 -3.31 0.98 5.26
C LEU A 21 -4.13 2.23 4.93
N ILE A 22 -4.69 2.35 3.73
CA ILE A 22 -5.59 3.46 3.39
C ILE A 22 -6.85 3.41 4.25
N ALA A 23 -7.49 2.25 4.37
CA ALA A 23 -8.68 2.09 5.20
C ALA A 23 -8.41 2.46 6.67
N VAL A 24 -7.31 1.97 7.23
CA VAL A 24 -6.86 2.32 8.59
C VAL A 24 -6.64 3.83 8.71
N SER A 25 -6.00 4.46 7.71
CA SER A 25 -5.79 5.91 7.69
C SER A 25 -7.10 6.69 7.67
N THR A 26 -8.11 6.22 6.93
CA THR A 26 -9.46 6.82 6.93
C THR A 26 -10.09 6.75 8.32
N PHE A 27 -10.00 5.61 9.01
CA PHE A 27 -10.51 5.48 10.38
C PHE A 27 -9.75 6.37 11.37
N LEU A 28 -8.43 6.48 11.24
CA LEU A 28 -7.63 7.39 12.07
C LEU A 28 -8.06 8.85 11.88
N TYR A 29 -8.27 9.27 10.63
CA TYR A 29 -8.76 10.60 10.30
C TYR A 29 -10.16 10.87 10.87
N ILE A 30 -11.08 9.90 10.77
CA ILE A 30 -12.40 9.99 11.40
C ILE A 30 -12.27 10.12 12.92
N GLY A 31 -11.34 9.39 13.55
CA GLY A 31 -11.05 9.52 14.98
C GLY A 31 -10.59 10.92 15.38
N ILE A 32 -9.78 11.58 14.55
CA ILE A 32 -9.37 12.99 14.75
C ILE A 32 -10.60 13.91 14.63
N LEU A 33 -11.44 13.71 13.61
CA LEU A 33 -12.64 14.53 13.39
C LEU A 33 -13.64 14.43 14.55
N ILE A 34 -13.85 13.23 15.10
CA ILE A 34 -14.80 12.99 16.20
C ILE A 34 -14.37 13.70 17.48
N LYS A 35 -13.06 13.73 17.78
CA LYS A 35 -12.54 14.35 19.01
C LYS A 35 -12.62 15.89 19.02
N GLY A 36 -12.71 16.53 17.85
CA GLY A 36 -12.93 17.97 17.76
C GLY A 36 -11.89 18.81 18.51
N ASN A 37 -12.33 19.91 19.14
CA ASN A 37 -11.46 20.90 19.79
C ASN A 37 -11.13 20.58 21.28
N ASP A 38 -11.51 19.40 21.77
CA ASP A 38 -11.26 19.00 23.17
C ASP A 38 -9.83 18.44 23.38
N GLN A 39 -9.05 18.26 22.31
CA GLN A 39 -7.67 17.81 22.40
C GLN A 39 -6.65 18.94 22.46
N SER A 40 -5.58 18.70 23.21
CA SER A 40 -4.41 19.57 23.18
C SER A 40 -3.81 19.62 21.76
N LEU A 41 -3.26 20.79 21.38
CA LEU A 41 -2.61 20.96 20.07
C LEU A 41 -1.55 19.88 19.79
N GLN A 42 -0.84 19.43 20.83
CA GLN A 42 0.18 18.39 20.70
C GLN A 42 -0.42 17.02 20.35
N GLU A 43 -1.52 16.62 20.98
CA GLU A 43 -2.20 15.36 20.68
C GLU A 43 -2.75 15.34 19.25
N THR A 44 -3.41 16.42 18.85
CA THR A 44 -3.96 16.56 17.49
C THR A 44 -2.85 16.49 16.44
N LEU A 45 -1.74 17.18 16.67
CA LEU A 45 -0.59 17.17 15.76
C LEU A 45 0.04 15.78 15.65
N LEU A 46 0.17 15.06 16.78
CA LEU A 46 0.70 13.69 16.79
C LEU A 46 -0.19 12.74 15.97
N MET A 47 -1.52 12.80 16.16
CA MET A 47 -2.47 11.98 15.40
C MET A 47 -2.46 12.28 13.89
N ILE A 48 -2.35 13.56 13.50
CA ILE A 48 -2.23 13.97 12.09
C ILE A 48 -0.95 13.40 11.49
N VAL A 49 0.20 13.57 12.18
CA VAL A 49 1.48 13.04 11.72
C VAL A 49 1.43 11.52 11.57
N THR A 50 0.86 10.81 12.54
CA THR A 50 0.66 9.35 12.43
C THR A 50 -0.19 9.00 11.21
N THR A 51 -1.31 9.70 11.00
CA THR A 51 -2.18 9.44 9.84
C THR A 51 -1.42 9.65 8.52
N LEU A 52 -0.64 10.72 8.40
CA LEU A 52 0.18 11.00 7.22
C LEU A 52 1.26 9.93 6.98
N VAL A 53 1.88 9.40 8.04
CA VAL A 53 2.84 8.31 7.95
C VAL A 53 2.19 7.03 7.40
N PHE A 54 1.00 6.67 7.90
CA PHE A 54 0.26 5.51 7.38
C PHE A 54 -0.15 5.69 5.92
N ILE A 55 -0.60 6.88 5.52
CA ILE A 55 -0.88 7.19 4.11
C ILE A 55 0.40 7.08 3.26
N GLY A 56 1.52 7.63 3.74
CA GLY A 56 2.81 7.55 3.07
C GLY A 56 3.25 6.11 2.84
N PHE A 57 3.15 5.25 3.86
CA PHE A 57 3.43 3.82 3.71
C PHE A 57 2.49 3.15 2.71
N ALA A 58 1.20 3.51 2.69
CA ALA A 58 0.27 2.97 1.71
C ALA A 58 0.68 3.28 0.25
N TYR A 59 1.15 4.51 0.00
CA TYR A 59 1.69 4.92 -1.29
C TYR A 59 2.96 4.15 -1.65
N ILE A 60 3.88 3.96 -0.69
CA ILE A 60 5.09 3.16 -0.89
C ILE A 60 4.73 1.72 -1.28
N PHE A 61 3.82 1.06 -0.55
CA PHE A 61 3.39 -0.31 -0.89
C PHE A 61 2.71 -0.37 -2.26
N ARG A 62 1.92 0.64 -2.63
CA ARG A 62 1.31 0.72 -3.96
C ARG A 62 2.36 0.86 -5.05
N TYR A 63 3.39 1.67 -4.83
CA TYR A 63 4.52 1.81 -5.76
C TYR A 63 5.27 0.48 -5.92
N PHE A 64 5.57 -0.22 -4.82
CA PHE A 64 6.19 -1.55 -4.88
C PHE A 64 5.33 -2.57 -5.63
N SER A 65 4.01 -2.55 -5.45
CA SER A 65 3.09 -3.41 -6.20
C SER A 65 3.18 -3.16 -7.70
N VAL A 66 3.14 -1.89 -8.14
CA VAL A 66 3.24 -1.54 -9.57
C VAL A 66 4.57 -1.99 -10.16
N GLN A 67 5.68 -1.80 -9.43
CA GLN A 67 6.99 -2.25 -9.89
C GLN A 67 7.08 -3.78 -9.96
N CYS A 68 6.45 -4.52 -9.04
CA CYS A 68 6.37 -5.97 -9.09
C CYS A 68 5.55 -6.45 -10.28
N HIS A 69 4.41 -5.81 -10.56
CA HIS A 69 3.56 -6.11 -11.70
C HIS A 69 4.28 -5.89 -13.03
N ARG A 70 5.04 -4.79 -13.16
CA ARG A 70 5.84 -4.54 -14.36
C ARG A 70 6.87 -5.64 -14.63
N LYS A 71 7.57 -6.11 -13.58
CA LYS A 71 8.52 -7.22 -13.70
C LYS A 71 7.85 -8.53 -14.07
N LEU A 72 6.64 -8.79 -13.58
CA LEU A 72 5.85 -9.96 -13.97
C LEU A 72 5.53 -9.96 -15.46
N VAL A 73 5.04 -8.84 -15.98
CA VAL A 73 4.69 -8.70 -17.41
C VAL A 73 5.90 -8.91 -18.31
N GLU A 74 7.08 -8.42 -17.91
CA GLU A 74 8.33 -8.61 -18.65
C GLU A 74 8.75 -10.10 -18.69
N LEU A 75 8.70 -10.79 -17.56
CA LEU A 75 9.02 -12.22 -17.48
C LEU A 75 8.02 -13.11 -18.25
N GLU A 76 6.74 -12.77 -18.24
CA GLU A 76 5.71 -13.46 -19.03
C GLU A 76 5.91 -13.24 -20.53
N ALA A 77 6.39 -12.06 -20.95
CA ALA A 77 6.68 -11.77 -22.36
C ALA A 77 7.90 -12.55 -22.88
N GLU A 78 8.96 -12.67 -22.08
CA GLU A 78 10.15 -13.47 -22.43
C GLU A 78 9.84 -14.98 -22.50
N GLU A 79 9.02 -15.51 -21.59
CA GLU A 79 8.61 -16.92 -21.60
C GLU A 79 7.84 -17.27 -22.88
N ASN A 80 6.90 -16.42 -23.31
CA ASN A 80 6.13 -16.63 -24.54
C ASN A 80 6.99 -16.59 -25.81
N HIS A 81 8.09 -15.85 -25.79
CA HIS A 81 9.00 -15.73 -26.94
C HIS A 81 9.96 -16.93 -27.09
N HIS A 82 10.15 -17.72 -26.04
CA HIS A 82 10.97 -18.94 -26.04
C HIS A 82 10.19 -20.23 -26.38
N LEU A 83 8.87 -20.16 -26.41
CA LEU A 83 7.97 -21.28 -26.74
C LEU A 83 7.54 -21.30 -28.22
N GLN A 84 8.04 -20.36 -29.04
CA GLN A 84 7.74 -20.18 -30.46
C GLN A 84 8.96 -20.50 -31.32
#